data_AF-A0AAW2SJ61-F1
#
_entry.id   AF-A0AAW2SJ61-F1
#
_cell.length_a   1.000
_cell.length_b   1.000
_cell.length_c   1.000
_cell.angle_alpha   90.00
_cell.angle_beta   90.00
_cell.angle_gamma   90.00
#
_symmetry.space_group_name_H-M   'P 1'
#
loop_
_entity.id
_entity.type
_entity.pdbx_description
1 polymer ?
#
loop_
_entity_poly.entity_id
_entity_poly.type
_entity_poly.pdbx_seq_one_letter_code
_entity_poly.pdbx_strand_id
1 'polypeptide(L)'
;MLAKMGELKKLVEEGKIKYVGLSEPSVSTLRRAHAVHPISAIQIEWSLWARDVEEELIPACRELGIGIVPYSPLGKGFLSSGPKLVQNLAESDYRKVFPRFQPEHVEKNKVIYERISKMAARKGCTPSQLALAWVHHQGDDVSPIPGTTRTETLQ
;
A
#
# COMPACT_ATOMS: atom_id res chain seq x y z
N MET A 1 -5.46 4.68 -23.31
CA MET A 1 -5.25 3.50 -22.44
C MET A 1 -5.06 2.22 -23.24
N LEU A 2 -6.00 1.87 -24.14
CA LEU A 2 -5.92 0.66 -24.97
C LEU A 2 -4.63 0.57 -25.81
N ALA A 3 -4.22 1.67 -26.45
CA ALA A 3 -2.96 1.71 -27.21
C ALA A 3 -1.71 1.43 -26.35
N LYS A 4 -1.67 1.94 -25.11
CA LYS A 4 -0.55 1.72 -24.18
C LYS A 4 -0.47 0.25 -23.74
N MET A 5 -1.62 -0.34 -23.42
CA MET A 5 -1.70 -1.77 -23.06
C MET A 5 -1.34 -2.69 -24.22
N GLY A 6 -1.74 -2.32 -25.45
CA GLY A 6 -1.36 -3.06 -26.65
C GLY A 6 0.15 -3.10 -26.86
N GLU A 7 0.86 -2.01 -26.54
CA GLU A 7 2.32 -1.99 -26.63
C GLU A 7 2.98 -2.83 -25.55
N LEU A 8 2.50 -2.77 -24.31
CA LEU A 8 2.97 -3.65 -23.23
C LEU A 8 2.78 -5.13 -23.56
N LYS A 9 1.64 -5.49 -24.19
CA LYS A 9 1.39 -6.85 -24.68
C LYS A 9 2.46 -7.29 -25.69
N LYS A 10 2.81 -6.46 -26.67
CA LYS A 10 3.89 -6.80 -27.62
C LYS A 10 5.21 -7.01 -26.92
N LEU A 11 5.56 -6.18 -25.92
CA LEU A 11 6.80 -6.38 -25.15
C LEU A 11 6.82 -7.71 -24.39
N VAL A 12 5.65 -8.23 -23.96
CA VAL A 12 5.53 -9.58 -23.40
C VAL A 12 5.73 -10.63 -24.49
N GLU A 13 5.09 -10.49 -25.65
CA GLU A 13 5.21 -11.42 -26.79
C GLU A 13 6.63 -11.49 -27.35
N GLU A 14 7.35 -10.36 -27.35
CA GLU A 14 8.77 -10.25 -27.71
C GLU A 14 9.71 -10.77 -26.60
N GLY A 15 9.19 -11.16 -25.44
CA GLY A 15 9.97 -11.67 -24.31
C GLY A 15 10.80 -10.61 -23.57
N LYS A 16 10.56 -9.32 -23.81
CA LYS A 16 11.28 -8.20 -23.17
C LYS A 16 10.84 -7.96 -21.73
N ILE A 17 9.58 -8.24 -21.43
CA ILE A 17 9.02 -8.23 -20.07
C ILE A 17 8.22 -9.51 -19.84
N LYS A 18 8.15 -9.97 -18.58
CA LYS A 18 7.41 -11.18 -18.24
C LYS A 18 5.95 -10.93 -17.88
N TYR A 19 5.68 -9.79 -17.24
CA TYR A 19 4.40 -9.48 -16.61
C TYR A 19 4.06 -8.00 -16.74
N VAL A 20 2.77 -7.68 -16.66
CA VAL A 20 2.27 -6.30 -16.66
C VAL A 20 1.58 -6.00 -15.35
N GLY A 21 1.91 -4.86 -14.74
CA GLY A 21 1.26 -4.35 -13.56
C GLY A 21 0.73 -2.93 -13.75
N LEU A 22 -0.21 -2.52 -12.89
CA LEU A 22 -0.74 -1.16 -12.85
C LEU A 22 -0.50 -0.53 -11.48
N SER A 23 -0.36 0.78 -11.43
CA SER A 23 -0.29 1.54 -10.18
C SER A 23 -1.50 2.47 -10.09
N GLU A 24 -2.15 2.49 -8.93
CA GLU A 24 -3.32 3.34 -8.67
C GLU A 24 -4.47 3.25 -9.71
N PRO A 25 -4.86 2.05 -10.20
CA PRO A 25 -5.97 1.96 -11.16
C PRO A 25 -7.33 2.09 -10.46
N SER A 26 -8.27 2.78 -11.10
CA SER A 26 -9.69 2.57 -10.80
C SER A 26 -10.15 1.19 -11.29
N VAL A 27 -11.25 0.67 -10.74
CA VAL A 27 -11.82 -0.62 -11.17
C VAL A 27 -12.11 -0.66 -12.66
N SER A 28 -12.65 0.43 -13.21
CA SER A 28 -12.93 0.52 -14.66
C SER A 28 -11.65 0.45 -15.50
N THR A 29 -10.55 1.06 -15.03
CA THR A 29 -9.24 1.01 -15.66
C THR A 29 -8.65 -0.39 -15.60
N LEU A 30 -8.72 -1.04 -14.43
CA LEU A 30 -8.26 -2.40 -14.20
C LEU A 30 -8.90 -3.38 -15.19
N ARG A 31 -10.25 -3.40 -15.25
CA ARG A 31 -11.00 -4.33 -16.11
C ARG A 31 -10.71 -4.15 -17.59
N ARG A 32 -10.71 -2.90 -18.08
CA ARG A 32 -10.41 -2.60 -19.49
C ARG A 32 -8.96 -2.94 -19.85
N ALA A 33 -8.01 -2.76 -18.92
CA ALA A 33 -6.62 -3.12 -19.16
C ALA A 33 -6.44 -4.64 -19.20
N HIS A 34 -7.02 -5.35 -18.23
CA HIS A 34 -6.99 -6.81 -18.13
C HIS A 34 -7.62 -7.50 -19.35
N ALA A 35 -8.65 -6.89 -19.96
CA ALA A 35 -9.25 -7.37 -21.20
C ALA A 35 -8.32 -7.30 -22.43
N VAL A 36 -7.29 -6.43 -22.42
CA VAL A 36 -6.29 -6.34 -23.51
C VAL A 36 -5.17 -7.34 -23.30
N HIS A 37 -4.66 -7.42 -22.07
CA HIS A 37 -3.63 -8.36 -21.65
C HIS A 37 -3.75 -8.57 -20.14
N PRO A 38 -3.62 -9.82 -19.63
CA PRO A 38 -3.74 -10.11 -18.20
C PRO A 38 -2.81 -9.21 -17.35
N ILE A 39 -3.41 -8.52 -16.38
CA ILE A 39 -2.66 -7.78 -15.37
C ILE A 39 -2.26 -8.74 -14.27
N SER A 40 -0.97 -8.85 -13.98
CA SER A 40 -0.45 -9.78 -12.98
C SER A 40 -0.55 -9.23 -11.56
N ALA A 41 -0.34 -7.92 -11.39
CA ALA A 41 -0.44 -7.26 -10.09
C ALA A 41 -0.85 -5.80 -10.19
N ILE A 42 -1.47 -5.27 -9.14
CA ILE A 42 -1.61 -3.82 -8.93
C ILE A 42 -0.75 -3.36 -7.76
N GLN A 43 -0.29 -2.11 -7.80
CA GLN A 43 0.33 -1.41 -6.68
C GLN A 43 -0.60 -0.29 -6.21
N ILE A 44 -0.98 -0.31 -4.93
CA ILE A 44 -2.02 0.57 -4.38
C ILE A 44 -1.76 0.93 -2.91
N GLU A 45 -2.21 2.09 -2.43
CA GLU A 45 -2.11 2.42 -1.01
C GLU A 45 -3.07 1.54 -0.21
N TRP A 46 -2.55 0.69 0.68
CA TRP A 46 -3.37 -0.12 1.58
C TRP A 46 -2.64 -0.38 2.89
N SER A 47 -3.30 -0.06 4.00
CA SER A 47 -2.78 -0.26 5.36
C SER A 47 -3.93 -0.23 6.37
N LEU A 48 -3.62 -0.43 7.66
CA LEU A 48 -4.57 -0.16 8.75
C LEU A 48 -5.15 1.26 8.74
N TRP A 49 -4.53 2.20 8.02
CA TRP A 49 -4.90 3.61 8.00
C TRP A 49 -5.54 4.09 6.68
N ALA A 50 -5.40 3.31 5.60
CA ALA A 50 -5.95 3.62 4.28
C ALA A 50 -6.60 2.35 3.72
N ARG A 51 -7.94 2.34 3.65
CA ARG A 51 -8.77 1.14 3.40
C ARG A 51 -9.85 1.34 2.33
N ASP A 52 -9.83 2.48 1.64
CA ASP A 52 -10.84 2.87 0.65
C ASP A 52 -10.93 1.88 -0.52
N VAL A 53 -9.86 1.12 -0.76
CA VAL A 53 -9.75 0.14 -1.84
C VAL A 53 -10.52 -1.16 -1.58
N GLU A 54 -10.90 -1.42 -0.31
CA GLU A 54 -11.50 -2.69 0.12
C GLU A 54 -12.92 -2.91 -0.42
N GLU A 55 -13.65 -1.84 -0.75
CA GLU A 55 -15.04 -1.92 -1.19
C GLU A 55 -15.16 -2.45 -2.63
N GLU A 56 -14.31 -1.97 -3.54
CA GLU A 56 -14.45 -2.29 -4.97
C GLU A 56 -13.18 -2.87 -5.60
N LEU A 57 -12.01 -2.30 -5.33
CA LEU A 57 -10.78 -2.63 -6.05
C LEU A 57 -10.21 -3.99 -5.62
N ILE A 58 -10.17 -4.27 -4.31
CA ILE A 58 -9.69 -5.56 -3.80
C ILE A 58 -10.59 -6.72 -4.29
N PRO A 59 -11.94 -6.65 -4.21
CA PRO A 59 -12.80 -7.66 -4.81
C PRO A 59 -12.57 -7.86 -6.31
N ALA A 60 -12.41 -6.78 -7.08
CA ALA A 60 -12.15 -6.86 -8.51
C ALA A 60 -10.80 -7.52 -8.84
N CYS A 61 -9.75 -7.26 -8.06
CA CYS A 61 -8.48 -7.96 -8.20
C CYS A 61 -8.63 -9.46 -7.98
N ARG A 62 -9.35 -9.86 -6.92
CA ARG A 62 -9.58 -11.27 -6.59
C ARG A 62 -10.40 -12.00 -7.64
N GLU A 63 -11.47 -11.37 -8.13
CA GLU A 63 -12.27 -11.90 -9.23
C GLU A 63 -11.43 -12.20 -10.48
N LEU A 64 -10.47 -11.33 -10.78
CA LEU A 64 -9.61 -11.42 -11.96
C LEU A 64 -8.30 -12.21 -11.70
N GLY A 65 -8.08 -12.74 -10.49
CA GLY A 65 -6.85 -13.45 -10.13
C GLY A 65 -5.59 -12.58 -10.13
N ILE A 66 -5.71 -11.30 -9.77
CA ILE A 66 -4.64 -10.29 -9.81
C ILE A 66 -4.01 -10.14 -8.43
N GLY A 67 -2.68 -10.19 -8.34
CA GLY A 67 -1.96 -9.93 -7.10
C GLY A 67 -2.04 -8.46 -6.65
N ILE A 68 -1.98 -8.24 -5.34
CA ILE A 68 -2.08 -6.90 -4.74
C ILE A 68 -0.76 -6.59 -4.04
N VAL A 69 -0.18 -5.45 -4.38
CA VAL A 69 1.09 -4.95 -3.82
C VAL A 69 0.82 -3.66 -3.03
N PRO A 70 0.50 -3.76 -1.72
CA PRO A 70 0.33 -2.60 -0.86
C PRO A 70 1.61 -1.76 -0.76
N TYR A 71 1.55 -0.50 -1.17
CA TYR A 71 2.56 0.49 -0.80
C TYR A 71 2.09 1.34 0.38
N SER A 72 3.05 2.03 1.02
CA SER A 72 2.83 2.71 2.30
C SER A 72 2.15 1.83 3.38
N PRO A 73 2.49 0.53 3.54
CA PRO A 73 1.78 -0.35 4.48
C PRO A 73 1.91 0.11 5.95
N LEU A 74 2.91 0.95 6.24
CA LEU A 74 3.12 1.59 7.54
C LEU A 74 2.53 3.01 7.65
N GLY A 75 1.60 3.38 6.77
CA GLY A 75 0.96 4.69 6.81
C GLY A 75 1.96 5.84 6.63
N LYS A 76 2.87 5.70 5.65
CA LYS A 76 3.99 6.64 5.40
C LYS A 76 4.85 6.92 6.63
N GLY A 77 5.01 5.91 7.50
CA GLY A 77 5.84 5.91 8.71
C GLY A 77 5.07 6.13 10.01
N PHE A 78 3.81 6.55 9.95
CA PHE A 78 3.04 6.86 11.16
C PHE A 78 2.74 5.62 12.02
N LEU A 79 2.51 4.46 11.40
CA LEU A 79 2.30 3.20 12.13
C LEU A 79 3.59 2.65 12.75
N SER A 80 4.73 3.30 12.49
CA SER A 80 6.01 3.00 13.13
C SER A 80 6.34 3.97 14.26
N SER A 81 6.25 5.28 13.99
CA SER A 81 6.74 6.32 14.90
C SER A 81 5.64 7.08 15.65
N GLY A 82 4.37 6.89 15.25
CA GLY A 82 3.22 7.60 15.81
C GLY A 82 3.29 9.12 15.64
N PRO A 83 2.66 9.90 16.54
CA PRO A 83 2.59 11.36 16.46
C PRO A 83 3.96 12.06 16.46
N LYS A 84 4.99 11.45 17.05
CA LYS A 84 6.36 11.96 17.05
C LYS A 84 6.92 12.12 15.63
N LEU A 85 6.41 11.35 14.67
CA LEU A 85 6.79 11.49 13.26
C LEU A 85 6.59 12.94 12.78
N VAL A 86 5.40 13.50 13.06
CA VAL A 86 4.98 14.80 12.52
C VAL A 86 5.87 15.92 13.03
N GLN A 87 6.29 15.84 14.29
CA GLN A 87 7.18 16.80 14.93
C GLN A 87 8.60 16.80 14.32
N ASN A 88 8.99 15.68 13.71
CA ASN A 88 10.33 15.47 13.14
C ASN A 88 10.35 15.55 11.60
N LEU A 89 9.23 15.91 10.96
CA LEU A 89 9.21 16.11 9.51
C LEU A 89 9.99 17.37 9.15
N ALA A 90 10.92 17.24 8.20
CA ALA A 90 11.61 18.39 7.62
C ALA A 90 10.61 19.35 6.97
N GLU A 91 10.95 20.65 6.89
CA GLU A 91 10.07 21.65 6.27
C GLU A 91 9.70 21.32 4.82
N SER A 92 10.61 20.68 4.07
CA SER A 92 10.38 20.25 2.69
C SER A 92 9.69 18.89 2.54
N ASP A 93 9.28 18.24 3.64
CA ASP A 93 8.69 16.91 3.58
C ASP A 93 7.28 16.96 2.99
N TYR A 94 7.08 16.25 1.87
CA TYR A 94 5.80 16.21 1.16
C TYR A 94 4.63 15.71 2.02
N ARG A 95 4.88 14.94 3.09
CA ARG A 95 3.81 14.46 3.98
C ARG A 95 3.08 15.62 4.67
N LYS A 96 3.74 16.77 4.84
CA LYS A 96 3.12 17.99 5.39
C LYS A 96 1.98 18.54 4.54
N VAL A 97 1.77 18.09 3.29
CA VAL A 97 0.60 18.51 2.51
C VAL A 97 -0.63 17.63 2.74
N PHE A 98 -0.49 16.43 3.31
CA PHE A 98 -1.63 15.54 3.48
C PHE A 98 -2.43 15.92 4.75
N PRO A 99 -3.77 15.99 4.67
CA PRO A 99 -4.63 16.30 5.82
C PRO A 99 -4.31 15.45 7.06
N ARG A 100 -4.05 14.14 6.88
CA ARG A 100 -3.74 13.20 7.97
C ARG A 100 -2.48 13.53 8.79
N PHE A 101 -1.60 14.39 8.30
CA PHE A 101 -0.41 14.87 9.03
C PHE A 101 -0.54 16.32 9.53
N GLN A 102 -1.67 16.99 9.29
CA GLN A 102 -1.89 18.33 9.84
C GLN A 102 -2.19 18.28 11.34
N PRO A 103 -1.77 19.29 12.13
CA PRO A 103 -1.89 19.29 13.59
C PRO A 103 -3.28 18.92 14.12
N GLU A 104 -4.34 19.43 13.48
CA GLU A 104 -5.75 19.18 13.84
C GLU A 104 -6.16 17.70 13.72
N HIS A 105 -5.56 16.98 12.77
CA HIS A 105 -5.85 15.56 12.53
C HIS A 105 -4.93 14.65 13.34
N VAL A 106 -3.72 15.10 13.67
CA VAL A 106 -2.72 14.29 14.40
C VAL A 106 -3.23 13.87 15.77
N GLU A 107 -3.94 14.73 16.50
CA GLU A 107 -4.46 14.36 17.82
C GLU A 107 -5.54 13.27 17.72
N LYS A 108 -6.37 13.29 16.66
CA LYS A 108 -7.33 12.21 16.39
C LYS A 108 -6.62 10.92 15.98
N ASN A 109 -5.60 11.03 15.14
CA ASN A 109 -4.84 9.89 14.63
C ASN A 109 -3.95 9.24 15.71
N LYS A 110 -3.53 10.00 16.73
CA LYS A 110 -2.81 9.49 17.89
C LYS A 110 -3.58 8.39 18.62
N VAL A 111 -4.90 8.52 18.75
CA VAL A 111 -5.76 7.50 19.38
C VAL A 111 -5.67 6.16 18.63
N ILE A 112 -5.58 6.20 17.29
CA ILE A 112 -5.41 5.00 16.47
C ILE A 112 -4.05 4.36 16.76
N TYR A 113 -2.98 5.15 16.74
CA TYR A 113 -1.63 4.67 17.03
C TYR A 113 -1.51 4.05 18.43
N GLU A 114 -2.11 4.67 19.46
CA GLU A 114 -2.10 4.14 20.82
C GLU A 114 -2.81 2.80 20.94
N ARG A 115 -3.93 2.61 20.23
CA ARG A 115 -4.66 1.33 20.21
C ARG A 115 -3.82 0.24 19.55
N ILE A 116 -3.21 0.54 18.41
CA ILE A 116 -2.30 -0.38 17.71
C ILE A 116 -1.11 -0.73 18.60
N SER A 117 -0.52 0.25 19.27
CA SER A 117 0.62 0.06 20.17
C SER A 117 0.27 -0.83 21.36
N LYS A 118 -0.89 -0.63 22.00
CA LYS A 118 -1.37 -1.52 23.07
C LYS A 118 -1.59 -2.95 22.57
N MET A 119 -2.11 -3.13 21.37
CA MET A 119 -2.29 -4.46 20.78
C MET A 119 -0.95 -5.13 20.46
N ALA A 120 0.00 -4.38 19.92
CA ALA A 120 1.34 -4.87 19.59
C ALA A 120 2.09 -5.32 20.86
N ALA A 121 2.02 -4.51 21.92
CA ALA A 121 2.60 -4.86 23.23
C ALA A 121 2.03 -6.17 23.79
N ARG A 122 0.70 -6.37 23.74
CA ARG A 122 0.07 -7.63 24.17
C ARG A 122 0.51 -8.85 23.35
N LYS A 123 0.92 -8.63 22.10
CA LYS A 123 1.39 -9.68 21.18
C LYS A 123 2.92 -9.82 21.18
N GLY A 124 3.64 -9.03 21.97
CA GLY A 124 5.10 -9.06 22.01
C GLY A 124 5.78 -8.59 20.72
N CYS A 125 5.14 -7.73 19.94
CA CYS A 125 5.69 -7.20 18.68
C CYS A 125 5.66 -5.67 18.64
N THR A 126 6.33 -5.07 17.66
CA THR A 126 6.29 -3.62 17.42
C THR A 126 4.99 -3.22 16.70
N PRO A 127 4.56 -1.95 16.80
CA PRO A 127 3.45 -1.44 15.99
C PRO A 127 3.63 -1.66 14.49
N SER A 128 4.88 -1.57 14.01
CA SER A 128 5.21 -1.83 12.60
C SER A 128 5.03 -3.29 12.21
N GLN A 129 5.53 -4.22 13.02
CA GLN A 129 5.33 -5.66 12.80
C GLN A 129 3.85 -6.02 12.80
N LEU A 130 3.08 -5.46 13.73
CA LEU A 130 1.63 -5.68 13.79
C LEU A 130 0.92 -5.15 12.52
N ALA A 131 1.28 -3.95 12.04
CA ALA A 131 0.68 -3.37 10.84
C ALA A 131 1.03 -4.16 9.58
N LEU A 132 2.28 -4.61 9.44
CA LEU A 132 2.72 -5.45 8.32
C LEU A 132 2.05 -6.82 8.34
N ALA A 133 1.98 -7.45 9.52
CA ALA A 133 1.28 -8.71 9.69
C ALA A 133 -0.20 -8.58 9.32
N TRP A 134 -0.85 -7.47 9.70
CA TRP A 134 -2.25 -7.23 9.36
C TRP A 134 -2.51 -7.13 7.85
N VAL A 135 -1.70 -6.36 7.12
CA VAL A 135 -1.93 -6.17 5.68
C VAL A 135 -1.54 -7.43 4.90
N HIS A 136 -0.49 -8.13 5.32
CA HIS A 136 -0.12 -9.41 4.71
C HIS A 136 -1.20 -10.49 4.97
N HIS A 137 -1.84 -10.47 6.14
CA HIS A 137 -2.92 -11.41 6.47
C HIS A 137 -4.23 -11.16 5.68
N GLN A 138 -4.31 -10.12 4.85
CA GLN A 138 -5.51 -9.88 4.05
C GLN A 138 -5.72 -10.96 2.97
N GLY A 139 -4.69 -11.70 2.57
CA GLY A 139 -4.78 -12.86 1.70
C GLY A 139 -3.44 -13.27 1.09
N ASP A 140 -3.38 -14.50 0.56
CA ASP A 140 -2.18 -15.03 -0.12
C ASP A 140 -1.86 -14.28 -1.43
N ASP A 141 -2.83 -13.52 -1.94
CA ASP A 141 -2.72 -12.59 -3.06
C ASP A 141 -2.04 -11.26 -2.71
N VAL A 142 -1.63 -11.06 -1.44
CA VAL A 142 -1.15 -9.77 -0.92
C VAL A 142 0.35 -9.79 -0.55
N SER A 143 1.13 -8.94 -1.21
CA SER A 143 2.57 -8.80 -0.97
C SER A 143 2.95 -7.33 -0.71
N PRO A 144 2.97 -6.87 0.55
CA PRO A 144 3.28 -5.48 0.90
C PRO A 144 4.76 -5.16 0.67
N ILE A 145 5.05 -3.91 0.29
CA ILE A 145 6.42 -3.41 0.06
C ILE A 145 6.83 -2.35 1.11
N PRO A 146 7.25 -2.76 2.33
CA PRO A 146 7.74 -1.82 3.32
C PRO A 146 9.04 -1.16 2.83
N GLY A 147 9.09 0.18 2.86
CA GLY A 147 10.29 0.94 2.50
C GLY A 147 11.28 1.00 3.66
N THR A 148 12.58 0.95 3.33
CA THR A 148 13.69 1.10 4.29
C THR A 148 14.88 1.77 3.62
N THR A 149 15.64 2.56 4.36
CA THR A 149 16.94 3.12 3.93
C THR A 149 18.13 2.56 4.73
N ARG A 150 17.86 1.67 5.69
CA ARG A 150 18.87 1.03 6.55
C ARG A 150 18.74 -0.49 6.41
N THR A 151 19.88 -1.18 6.37
CA THR A 151 19.94 -2.64 6.33
C THR A 151 19.38 -3.27 7.59
N GLU A 152 19.61 -2.65 8.75
CA GLU A 152 19.09 -3.10 10.05
C GLU A 152 17.56 -3.18 10.10
N THR A 153 16.85 -2.33 9.34
CA THR A 153 15.38 -2.33 9.30
C THR A 153 14.80 -3.15 8.15
N LEU A 154 15.66 -3.87 7.41
CA LEU A 154 15.25 -4.86 6.40
C LEU A 154 15.16 -6.28 6.97
N GLN A 155 15.94 -6.57 8.02
CA GLN A 155 16.04 -7.87 8.68
C GLN A 155 14.98 -8.02 9.77
#